data_AF-A0A379TKH1-F1
#
_entry.id   AF-A0A379TKH1-F1
#
_cell.length_a   1.000
_cell.length_b   1.000
_cell.length_c   1.000
_cell.angle_alpha   90.00
_cell.angle_beta   90.00
_cell.angle_gamma   90.00
#
_symmetry.space_group_name_H-M   'P 1'
#
loop_
_entity.id
_entity.type
_entity.pdbx_description
1 polymer ?
#
loop_
_entity_poly.entity_id
_entity_poly.type
_entity_poly.pdbx_seq_one_letter_code
_entity_poly.pdbx_strand_id
1 'polypeptide(L)' 'MQNGFNERFNKTLRTEILDMYLFRTLSEVRELTENRRTEYNEERPHSSPGGIPPVTYARQKLAGDSNWQWY' A
#
# COMPACT_ATOMS: atom_id res chain seq x y z
N MET A 1 -4.76 -5.97 -14.09
CA MET A 1 -4.34 -4.65 -13.55
C MET A 1 -3.89 -4.72 -12.08
N GLN A 2 -3.68 -5.90 -11.48
CA GLN A 2 -3.30 -6.03 -10.06
C GLN A 2 -1.79 -5.77 -9.83
N ASN A 3 -0.93 -6.14 -10.79
CA ASN A 3 0.53 -6.01 -10.67
C ASN A 3 1.03 -4.56 -10.59
N GLY A 4 0.37 -3.62 -11.28
CA GLY A 4 0.80 -2.21 -11.28
C GLY A 4 0.66 -1.52 -9.92
N PHE A 5 -0.27 -1.97 -9.07
CA PHE A 5 -0.42 -1.47 -7.71
C PHE A 5 0.74 -1.94 -6.82
N ASN A 6 1.02 -3.25 -6.84
CA ASN A 6 2.13 -3.85 -6.10
C ASN A 6 3.49 -3.30 -6.56
N GLU A 7 3.68 -3.09 -7.86
CA GLU A 7 4.89 -2.48 -8.41
C GLU A 7 5.09 -1.05 -7.92
N ARG A 8 4.03 -0.24 -7.87
CA ARG A 8 4.11 1.15 -7.39
C ARG A 8 4.42 1.21 -5.89
N PHE A 9 3.77 0.38 -5.09
CA PHE A 9 4.05 0.27 -3.66
C PHE A 9 5.50 -0.17 -3.42
N ASN A 10 5.96 -1.23 -4.09
CA ASN A 10 7.33 -1.74 -3.94
C ASN A 10 8.37 -0.71 -4.36
N LYS A 11 8.11 0.06 -5.43
CA LYS A 11 8.98 1.16 -5.86
C LYS A 11 9.08 2.25 -4.79
N THR A 12 7.93 2.70 -4.26
CA THR A 12 7.88 3.71 -3.20
C THR A 12 8.56 3.23 -1.92
N LEU A 13 8.31 1.98 -1.51
CA LEU A 13 8.94 1.35 -0.35
C LEU A 13 10.46 1.35 -0.47
N ARG A 14 10.98 1.00 -1.66
CA ARG A 14 12.42 1.01 -1.91
C ARG A 14 13.01 2.42 -1.77
N THR A 15 12.43 3.40 -2.46
CA THR A 15 13.00 4.76 -2.49
C THR A 15 12.83 5.53 -1.18
N GLU A 16 11.72 5.34 -0.47
CA GLU A 16 11.40 6.15 0.72
C GLU A 16 11.82 5.47 2.03
N ILE A 17 12.05 4.15 2.04
CA ILE A 17 12.47 3.42 3.24
C ILE A 17 13.86 2.82 3.05
N LEU A 18 14.01 1.91 2.08
CA LEU A 18 15.22 1.09 1.98
C LEU A 18 16.45 1.91 1.54
N ASP A 19 16.25 2.92 0.70
CA ASP A 19 17.34 3.78 0.22
C ASP A 19 17.62 4.96 1.18
N MET A 20 16.69 5.33 2.06
CA MET A 20 16.84 6.48 2.98
C MET A 20 17.40 6.13 4.35
N TYR A 21 17.23 4.89 4.82
CA TYR A 21 17.59 4.50 6.19
C TYR A 21 18.60 3.36 6.19
N LEU A 22 19.57 3.43 7.13
CA LEU A 22 20.46 2.32 7.44
C LEU A 22 19.90 1.56 8.65
N PHE A 23 19.55 0.30 8.44
CA PHE A 23 18.97 -0.56 9.46
C PHE A 23 20.03 -1.40 10.16
N ARG A 24 19.88 -1.58 11.46
CA ARG A 24 20.74 -2.45 12.28
C ARG A 24 20.06 -3.78 12.54
N THR A 25 18.73 -3.82 12.49
CA THR A 25 17.94 -5.03 12.74
C THR A 25 16.80 -5.18 11.73
N LEU A 26 16.37 -6.43 11.53
CA LEU A 26 15.18 -6.73 10.73
C LEU A 26 13.89 -6.17 11.35
N SER A 27 13.84 -6.00 12.68
CA SER A 27 12.68 -5.43 13.36
C SER A 27 12.44 -3.99 12.96
N GLU A 28 13.49 -3.18 12.85
CA GLU A 28 13.39 -1.77 12.42
C GLU A 28 12.81 -1.66 11.00
N VAL A 29 13.26 -2.52 10.08
CA VAL A 29 12.73 -2.57 8.71
C VAL A 29 11.24 -2.93 8.71
N ARG A 30 10.85 -3.93 9.52
CA ARG A 30 9.46 -4.39 9.60
C ARG A 30 8.53 -3.32 10.13
N GLU A 31 8.92 -2.66 11.22
CA GLU A 31 8.11 -1.59 11.83
C GLU A 31 7.90 -0.42 10.88
N LEU A 32 8.97 0.09 10.26
CA LEU A 32 8.87 1.19 9.29
C LEU A 32 8.05 0.81 8.05
N THR A 33 8.20 -0.43 7.59
CA THR A 33 7.44 -0.95 6.44
C THR A 33 5.95 -1.04 6.76
N GLU A 34 5.56 -1.53 7.93
CA GLU A 34 4.14 -1.65 8.34
C GLU A 34 3.50 -0.28 8.56
N ASN A 35 4.22 0.68 9.16
CA ASN A 35 3.74 2.04 9.29
C ASN A 35 3.49 2.68 7.91
N ARG A 36 4.45 2.55 6.99
CA ARG A 36 4.28 3.07 5.62
C ARG A 36 3.21 2.34 4.83
N ARG A 37 3.01 1.04 5.04
CA ARG A 37 1.91 0.27 4.42
C ARG A 37 0.57 0.84 4.87
N THR A 38 0.44 1.16 6.15
CA THR A 38 -0.78 1.75 6.73
C THR A 38 -1.04 3.14 6.15
N GLU A 39 -0.05 4.04 6.20
CA GLU A 39 -0.15 5.39 5.60
C GLU A 39 -0.47 5.35 4.11
N TYR A 40 0.17 4.47 3.34
CA TYR A 40 -0.07 4.34 1.90
C TYR A 40 -1.49 3.89 1.59
N ASN A 41 -2.03 2.97 2.38
CA ASN A 41 -3.37 2.40 2.19
C ASN A 41 -4.48 3.32 2.72
N GLU A 42 -4.22 4.14 3.73
CA GLU A 42 -5.21 4.97 4.42
C GLU A 42 -5.20 6.45 3.98
N GLU A 43 -4.03 7.03 3.72
CA GLU A 43 -3.90 8.48 3.58
C GLU A 43 -3.60 8.97 2.16
N ARG A 44 -2.98 8.16 1.28
CA ARG A 44 -2.62 8.64 -0.06
C ARG A 44 -3.83 8.67 -1.01
N PRO A 45 -4.32 9.85 -1.44
CA PRO A 45 -5.28 9.93 -2.53
C PRO A 45 -4.62 9.43 -3.81
N HIS A 46 -5.11 8.32 -4.35
CA HIS A 46 -4.67 7.85 -5.65
C HIS A 46 -5.33 8.68 -6.75
N SER A 47 -4.54 9.14 -7.72
CA SER A 47 -4.98 9.98 -8.84
C SER A 47 -5.99 9.31 -9.79
N SER A 48 -6.35 8.05 -9.56
CA SER A 48 -7.39 7.29 -10.27
C SER A 48 -8.03 6.31 -9.30
N PRO A 49 -9.37 6.29 -9.08
CA PRO A 49 -10.43 7.17 -9.57
C PRO A 49 -10.84 8.20 -8.49
N GLY A 50 -10.54 9.48 -8.71
CA GLY A 50 -11.11 10.56 -7.89
C GLY A 50 -10.47 10.81 -6.52
N GLY A 51 -9.22 10.38 -6.28
CA GLY A 51 -8.52 10.69 -5.01
C GLY A 51 -8.92 9.80 -3.83
N ILE A 52 -9.56 8.67 -4.10
CA ILE A 52 -10.04 7.75 -3.07
C ILE A 52 -8.85 6.88 -2.57
N PRO A 53 -8.66 6.73 -1.25
CA PRO A 53 -7.66 5.83 -0.69
C PRO A 53 -7.90 4.37 -1.11
N PRO A 54 -6.83 3.56 -1.26
CA PRO A 54 -6.92 2.14 -1.66
C PRO A 54 -7.93 1.31 -0.86
N VAL A 55 -8.01 1.52 0.46
CA VAL A 55 -8.95 0.82 1.34
C VAL A 55 -10.40 1.11 0.96
N THR A 56 -10.71 2.37 0.64
CA THR A 56 -12.06 2.78 0.27
C THR A 56 -12.43 2.25 -1.12
N TYR A 57 -11.49 2.23 -2.06
CA TYR A 57 -11.68 1.58 -3.36
C TYR A 57 -11.91 0.07 -3.22
N ALA A 58 -11.11 -0.62 -2.39
CA ALA A 58 -11.28 -2.04 -2.10
C ALA A 58 -12.65 -2.33 -1.47
N ARG A 59 -13.08 -1.52 -0.49
CA ARG A 59 -14.41 -1.64 0.14
C ARG A 59 -15.56 -1.43 -0.84
N GLN A 60 -15.46 -0.45 -1.75
CA GLN A 60 -16.46 -0.22 -2.80
C GLN A 60 -16.53 -1.40 -3.79
N LYS A 61 -15.37 -1.98 -4.13
CA LYS A 61 -15.29 -3.14 -5.02
C LYS A 61 -15.84 -4.42 -4.38
N LEU A 62 -15.54 -4.64 -3.09
CA LEU A 62 -16.03 -5.76 -2.28
C LEU A 62 -17.55 -5.70 -2.05
N ALA A 63 -18.12 -4.49 -1.90
CA ALA A 63 -19.56 -4.32 -1.74
C ALA A 63 -20.37 -4.68 -3.00
N GLY A 64 -19.73 -4.72 -4.18
CA GLY A 64 -20.36 -5.06 -5.45
C GLY A 64 -20.08 -6.48 -5.96
N ASP A 65 -19.19 -7.23 -5.32
CA ASP A 65 -18.75 -8.55 -5.81
C ASP A 65 -18.47 -9.52 -4.66
N SER A 66 -19.37 -10.49 -4.46
CA SER A 66 -19.33 -11.47 -3.37
C SER A 66 -18.15 -12.47 -3.46
N ASN A 67 -17.39 -12.45 -4.55
CA ASN A 67 -16.33 -13.41 -4.83
C ASN A 67 -14.93 -13.00 -4.32
N TRP A 68 -14.80 -11.85 -3.67
CA TRP A 68 -13.51 -11.27 -3.25
C TRP A 68 -13.08 -11.63 -1.81
N GLN A 69 -13.68 -12.64 -1.18
CA GLN A 69 -13.41 -13.03 0.21
C GLN A 69 -12.02 -13.69 0.46
N TRP A 70 -11.20 -13.91 -0.57
CA TRP A 70 -9.95 -14.69 -0.47
C TRP A 70 -8.70 -14.02 -1.08
N TYR A 71 -8.68 -12.68 -1.15
CA TYR A 71 -7.45 -11.92 -1.43
C TYR A 71 -7.26 -10.81 -0.40
#